data_AF-A0A1M6NMP8-F1
#
_entry.id   AF-A0A1M6NMP8-F1
#
_cell.length_a   1.000
_cell.length_b   1.000
_cell.length_c   1.000
_cell.angle_alpha   90.00
_cell.angle_beta   90.00
_cell.angle_gamma   90.00
#
_symmetry.space_group_name_H-M   'P 1'
#
loop_
_entity.id
_entity.type
_entity.pdbx_description
1 polymer ?
#
loop_
_entity_poly.entity_id
_entity_poly.type
_entity_poly.pdbx_seq_one_letter_code
_entity_poly.pdbx_strand_id
1 'polypeptide(L)' 'MKTTSILIPENFAVDEASEFREKLIKLTDKGEKYFSLDFSNCSFIDSTGLGVIVSIYNSTFAHKNH' A
#
# COMPACT_ATOMS: atom_id res chain seq x y z
N MET A 1 18.90 -2.47 3.84
CA MET A 1 17.79 -2.00 3.00
C MET A 1 16.72 -1.46 3.93
N LYS A 2 16.30 -0.20 3.78
CA LYS A 2 15.30 0.39 4.69
C LYS A 2 13.91 -0.06 4.24
N THR A 3 13.15 -0.68 5.15
CA THR A 3 11.76 -1.10 4.93
C THR A 3 10.85 -0.18 5.72
N THR A 4 9.88 0.42 5.05
CA THR A 4 8.86 1.26 5.68
C THR A 4 7.66 0.38 6.05
N SER A 5 7.41 0.23 7.34
CA SER A 5 6.24 -0.51 7.83
C SER A 5 4.98 0.38 7.78
N ILE A 6 3.87 -0.19 7.32
CA ILE A 6 2.59 0.48 7.20
C ILE A 6 1.51 -0.42 7.78
N LEU A 7 0.83 0.08 8.82
CA LEU A 7 -0.35 -0.55 9.38
C LEU A 7 -1.53 -0.41 8.42
N ILE A 8 -2.17 -1.52 8.09
CA ILE A 8 -3.40 -1.56 7.30
C ILE A 8 -4.59 -1.29 8.22
N PRO A 9 -5.56 -0.45 7.79
CA PRO A 9 -6.78 -0.20 8.54
C PRO A 9 -7.57 -1.47 8.88
N GLU A 10 -8.35 -1.40 9.96
CA GLU A 10 -9.17 -2.53 10.41
C GLU A 10 -10.18 -2.96 9.33
N ASN A 11 -10.85 -1.98 8.75
CA ASN A 11 -11.72 -2.13 7.59
C ASN A 11 -11.04 -1.51 6.38
N PHE A 12 -10.58 -2.34 5.44
CA PHE A 12 -9.88 -1.88 4.25
C PHE A 12 -10.81 -1.97 3.04
N ALA A 13 -11.67 -0.96 2.93
CA ALA A 13 -12.69 -0.81 1.88
C ALA A 13 -12.49 0.49 1.10
N VAL A 14 -13.51 0.97 0.38
CA VAL A 14 -13.42 2.05 -0.62
C VAL A 14 -12.66 3.30 -0.14
N ASP A 15 -13.01 3.85 1.02
CA ASP A 15 -12.45 5.11 1.50
C ASP A 15 -11.02 4.90 2.00
N GLU A 16 -10.80 3.91 2.87
CA GLU A 16 -9.49 3.58 3.43
C GLU A 16 -8.49 3.14 2.36
N ALA A 17 -8.96 2.40 1.35
CA ALA A 17 -8.15 1.98 0.21
C ALA A 17 -7.72 3.19 -0.65
N SER A 18 -8.61 4.17 -0.84
CA SER A 18 -8.30 5.39 -1.57
C SER A 18 -7.23 6.21 -0.84
N GLU A 19 -7.39 6.43 0.47
CA GLU A 19 -6.42 7.14 1.30
C GLU A 19 -5.05 6.43 1.33
N PHE A 20 -5.06 5.10 1.46
CA PHE A 20 -3.86 4.28 1.47
C PHE A 20 -3.10 4.37 0.15
N ARG A 21 -3.80 4.37 -0.99
CA ARG A 21 -3.19 4.57 -2.31
C ARG A 21 -2.46 5.90 -2.41
N GLU A 22 -3.11 6.99 -2.01
CA GLU A 22 -2.48 8.32 -2.04
C GLU A 22 -1.24 8.40 -1.14
N LYS A 23 -1.33 7.83 0.06
CA LYS A 23 -0.21 7.76 1.01
C LYS A 23 1.00 7.03 0.39
N LEU A 24 0.76 5.90 -0.27
CA LEU A 24 1.83 5.12 -0.85
C LEU A 24 2.44 5.71 -2.11
N ILE A 25 1.65 6.39 -2.94
CA ILE A 25 2.18 7.20 -4.05
C ILE A 25 3.15 8.27 -3.51
N LYS A 26 2.72 9.04 -2.50
CA LYS A 26 3.57 10.08 -1.86
C LYS A 26 4.85 9.52 -1.24
N LEU A 27 4.82 8.28 -0.73
CA LEU A 27 6.02 7.62 -0.19
C LEU A 27 6.95 7.11 -1.31
N THR A 28 6.37 6.57 -2.38
CA THR A 28 7.10 6.11 -3.56
C THR A 28 7.80 7.29 -4.24
N ASP A 29 7.13 8.44 -4.37
CA ASP A 29 7.69 9.68 -4.91
C ASP A 29 8.88 10.21 -4.09
N LYS A 30 8.92 9.89 -2.78
CA LYS A 30 10.05 10.20 -1.88
C LYS A 30 11.20 9.20 -1.99
N GLY A 31 11.10 8.21 -2.87
CA GLY A 31 12.11 7.19 -3.10
C GLY A 31 12.02 5.97 -2.18
N GLU A 32 10.96 5.84 -1.38
CA GLU A 32 10.72 4.63 -0.58
C GLU A 32 10.28 3.49 -1.53
N LYS A 33 11.03 2.39 -1.56
CA LYS A 33 10.81 1.26 -2.50
C LYS A 33 10.37 -0.04 -1.83
N TYR A 34 10.47 -0.12 -0.51
CA TYR A 34 10.23 -1.36 0.24
C TYR A 34 9.24 -1.09 1.35
N PHE A 35 8.06 -1.68 1.23
CA PHE A 35 6.97 -1.55 2.18
C PHE A 35 6.68 -2.88 2.84
N SER A 36 6.51 -2.87 4.16
CA SER A 36 5.96 -4.00 4.92
C SER A 36 4.55 -3.63 5.34
N LEU A 37 3.57 -4.35 4.80
CA LEU A 37 2.17 -4.14 5.13
C LEU A 37 1.82 -4.98 6.35
N ASP A 38 1.45 -4.32 7.44
CA ASP A 38 1.06 -4.95 8.70
C ASP A 38 -0.47 -5.08 8.76
N PHE A 39 -0.95 -6.32 8.70
CA PHE A 39 -2.36 -6.68 8.75
C PHE A 39 -2.81 -7.15 10.14
N SER A 40 -1.99 -7.01 11.18
CA SER A 40 -2.28 -7.52 12.53
C SER A 40 -3.61 -7.02 13.11
N ASN A 41 -4.07 -5.83 12.70
CA ASN A 41 -5.35 -5.25 13.10
C ASN A 41 -6.42 -5.25 11.99
N CYS A 42 -6.14 -5.83 10.83
CA CYS A 42 -7.06 -5.83 9.69
C CYS A 42 -8.05 -7.00 9.80
N SER A 43 -9.33 -6.71 9.96
CA SER A 43 -10.40 -7.70 10.12
C SER A 43 -11.25 -7.88 8.86
N PHE A 44 -11.23 -6.91 7.95
CA PHE A 44 -11.99 -6.95 6.70
C PHE A 44 -11.26 -6.26 5.54
N ILE A 45 -11.34 -6.87 4.36
CA ILE A 45 -10.85 -6.33 3.09
C ILE A 45 -11.88 -6.65 2.01
N ASP A 46 -12.29 -5.66 1.22
CA ASP A 46 -13.14 -5.87 0.04
C ASP A 46 -12.32 -5.95 -1.27
N SER A 47 -13.02 -6.06 -2.41
CA SER A 47 -12.37 -6.09 -3.73
C SER A 47 -11.63 -4.79 -4.07
N THR A 48 -12.04 -3.65 -3.51
CA THR A 48 -11.42 -2.35 -3.72
C THR A 48 -10.08 -2.28 -3.00
N GLY A 49 -10.05 -2.65 -1.71
CA GLY A 49 -8.82 -2.76 -0.93
C GLY A 49 -7.79 -3.68 -1.58
N LEU A 50 -8.22 -4.87 -2.01
CA LEU A 50 -7.32 -5.79 -2.71
C LEU A 50 -6.79 -5.20 -4.03
N GLY A 51 -7.66 -4.55 -4.81
CA GLY A 51 -7.27 -3.88 -6.06
C GLY A 51 -6.21 -2.79 -5.84
N VAL A 52 -6.32 -2.04 -4.75
CA VAL A 52 -5.33 -1.03 -4.37
C VAL A 52 -3.97 -1.66 -4.02
N ILE A 53 -3.94 -2.76 -3.24
CA ILE A 53 -2.68 -3.47 -2.91
C ILE A 53 -1.98 -3.94 -4.19
N VAL A 54 -2.72 -4.53 -5.12
CA VAL A 54 -2.18 -4.99 -6.42
C VAL A 54 -1.65 -3.82 -7.23
N SER A 55 -2.39 -2.70 -7.30
CA SER A 55 -1.96 -1.50 -8.02
C SER A 55 -0.64 -0.96 -7.48
N ILE A 56 -0.48 -0.89 -6.16
CA ILE A 56 0.75 -0.43 -5.50
C ILE A 56 1.91 -1.36 -5.81
N TYR A 57 1.70 -2.67 -5.69
CA TYR A 57 2.75 -3.66 -5.99
C TYR A 57 3.31 -3.44 -7.40
N ASN A 58 2.42 -3.28 -8.39
CA ASN A 58 2.81 -3.02 -9.77
C ASN A 58 3.58 -1.69 -9.93
N SER A 59 3.13 -0.61 -9.27
CA SER A 59 3.84 0.68 -9.30
C SER A 59 5.25 0.57 -8.71
N THR A 60 5.44 -0.13 -7.60
CA THR A 60 6.77 -0.32 -7.00
C THR A 60 7.68 -1.21 -7.86
N PHE A 61 7.13 -2.17 -8.60
CA PHE A 61 7.88 -3.01 -9.52
C PHE A 61 8.32 -2.24 -10.78
N ALA A 62 7.46 -1.36 -11.32
CA ALA A 62 7.82 -0.50 -12.44
C ALA A 62 9.01 0.42 -12.09
N HIS A 63 9.05 0.96 -10.86
CA HIS A 63 10.17 1.77 -10.35
C HIS A 63 11.48 1.01 -10.08
N LYS A 64 11.51 -0.32 -10.21
CA LYS A 64 12.75 -1.12 -10.12
C LYS A 64 13.49 -1.25 -11.45
N ASN A 65 12.85 -0.93 -12.59
CA ASN A 65 13.42 -1.08 -13.93
C ASN A 65 13.93 0.25 -14.54
N HIS A 66 14.09 1.29 -13.71
CA HIS A 66 14.76 2.55 -14.01
C HIS A 66 15.83 2.80 -12.94
#